data_AF-A0A072NFZ4-F1
#
_entry.id   AF-A0A072NFZ4-F1
#
_cell.length_a   1.000
_cell.length_b   1.000
_cell.length_c   1.000
_cell.angle_alpha   90.00
_cell.angle_beta   90.00
_cell.angle_gamma   90.00
#
_symmetry.space_group_name_H-M   'P 1'
#
loop_
_entity.id
_entity.type
_entity.pdbx_description
1 polymer ?
#
loop_
_entity_poly.entity_id
_entity_poly.type
_entity_poly.pdbx_seq_one_letter_code
_entity_poly.pdbx_strand_id
1 'polypeptide(L)' 'MKLEDFSDYEAITSIIKITGGNFRLIQRLFTQIERILEINNLETITTEVVEAARDSLVIGIK' A
#
# COMPACT_ATOMS: atom_id res chain seq x y z
N MET A 1 -17.38 -7.07 -15.28
CA MET A 1 -16.22 -6.80 -14.41
C MET A 1 -16.28 -5.33 -14.06
N LYS A 2 -16.40 -4.99 -12.78
CA LYS A 2 -16.57 -3.60 -12.33
C LYS A 2 -15.21 -2.92 -12.30
N LEU A 3 -15.17 -1.58 -12.43
CA LEU A 3 -13.91 -0.83 -12.31
C LEU A 3 -13.25 -1.02 -10.93
N GLU A 4 -14.07 -1.21 -9.88
CA GLU A 4 -13.62 -1.53 -8.52
C GLU A 4 -12.71 -2.77 -8.49
N ASP A 5 -13.09 -3.84 -9.21
CA ASP A 5 -12.32 -5.09 -9.29
C ASP A 5 -10.90 -4.87 -9.87
N PHE A 6 -10.75 -3.92 -10.81
CA PHE A 6 -9.45 -3.61 -11.42
C PHE A 6 -8.57 -2.78 -10.47
N SER A 7 -9.16 -1.80 -9.78
CA SER A 7 -8.44 -0.97 -8.80
C SER A 7 -7.91 -1.83 -7.65
N ASP A 8 -8.72 -2.75 -7.14
CA ASP A 8 -8.30 -3.67 -6.08
C ASP A 8 -7.16 -4.59 -6.55
N TYR A 9 -7.26 -5.11 -7.77
CA TYR A 9 -6.22 -5.97 -8.35
C TYR A 9 -4.89 -5.23 -8.57
N GLU A 10 -4.94 -3.97 -9.04
CA GLU A 10 -3.75 -3.14 -9.22
C GLU A 10 -3.07 -2.79 -7.89
N ALA A 11 -3.86 -2.42 -6.88
CA ALA A 11 -3.35 -2.13 -5.54
C ALA A 11 -2.66 -3.36 -4.93
N ILE A 12 -3.30 -4.54 -5.00
CA ILE A 12 -2.72 -5.80 -4.52
C ILE A 12 -1.43 -6.15 -5.29
N THR A 13 -1.45 -6.04 -6.61
CA THR A 13 -0.27 -6.32 -7.45
C THR A 13 0.90 -5.39 -7.09
N SER A 14 0.62 -4.12 -6.83
CA SER A 14 1.63 -3.13 -6.44
C SER A 14 2.24 -3.45 -5.07
N ILE A 15 1.41 -3.82 -4.08
CA ILE A 15 1.88 -4.25 -2.75
C ILE A 15 2.82 -5.46 -2.86
N ILE A 16 2.47 -6.47 -3.65
CA ILE A 16 3.30 -7.67 -3.84
C ILE A 16 4.65 -7.29 -4.47
N LYS A 17 4.65 -6.41 -5.50
CA LYS A 17 5.87 -5.95 -6.16
C LYS A 17 6.78 -5.15 -5.22
N ILE A 18 6.23 -4.23 -4.43
CA ILE A 18 7.00 -3.41 -3.47
C ILE A 18 7.68 -4.28 -2.41
N THR A 19 6.97 -5.30 -1.93
CA THR A 19 7.41 -6.09 -0.78
C THR A 19 8.17 -7.36 -1.17
N GLY A 20 8.10 -7.78 -2.44
CA GLY A 20 8.67 -9.04 -2.91
C GLY A 20 8.11 -10.26 -2.19
N GLY A 21 6.89 -10.17 -1.64
CA GLY A 21 6.30 -11.21 -0.80
C GLY A 21 6.89 -11.30 0.63
N ASN A 22 7.77 -10.38 1.03
CA ASN A 22 8.31 -10.34 2.38
C ASN A 22 7.21 -9.90 3.36
N PHE A 23 6.67 -10.85 4.13
CA PHE A 23 5.57 -10.60 5.05
C PHE A 23 5.84 -9.46 6.05
N ARG A 24 7.09 -9.31 6.53
CA ARG A 24 7.45 -8.20 7.42
C ARG A 24 7.33 -6.85 6.71
N LEU A 25 7.75 -6.76 5.44
CA LEU A 25 7.57 -5.53 4.66
C LEU A 25 6.10 -5.28 4.33
N ILE A 26 5.32 -6.32 4.04
CA ILE A 26 3.86 -6.22 3.84
C ILE A 26 3.20 -5.60 5.07
N GLN A 27 3.44 -6.16 6.27
CA GLN A 27 2.86 -5.64 7.50
C GLN A 27 3.20 -4.16 7.73
N ARG A 28 4.47 -3.80 7.53
CA ARG A 28 4.90 -2.40 7.68
C ARG A 28 4.29 -1.47 6.63
N LEU A 29 4.15 -1.92 5.39
CA LEU A 29 3.48 -1.15 4.34
C LEU A 29 2.01 -0.91 4.68
N PHE A 30 1.30 -1.92 5.18
CA PHE A 30 -0.09 -1.76 5.64
C PHE A 30 -0.22 -0.78 6.80
N THR A 31 0.69 -0.79 7.77
CA THR A 31 0.71 0.24 8.83
C THR A 31 0.86 1.66 8.26
N GLN A 32 1.66 1.84 7.20
CA GLN A 32 1.79 3.14 6.53
C GLN A 32 0.53 3.52 5.75
N ILE A 33 -0.13 2.55 5.10
CA ILE A 33 -1.41 2.74 4.40
C ILE A 33 -2.49 3.20 5.39
N GLU A 34 -2.68 2.47 6.50
CA GLU A 34 -3.66 2.83 7.54
C GLU A 34 -3.44 4.26 8.05
N ARG A 35 -2.19 4.62 8.35
CA ARG A 35 -1.85 5.96 8.80
C ARG A 35 -2.19 7.04 7.77
N ILE A 36 -1.97 6.78 6.48
CA ILE A 36 -2.30 7.73 5.40
C ILE A 36 -3.81 7.89 5.27
N LEU A 37 -4.56 6.78 5.34
CA LEU A 37 -6.02 6.81 5.31
C LEU A 37 -6.59 7.65 6.46
N GLU A 38 -6.12 7.40 7.68
CA GLU A 38 -6.55 8.11 8.89
C GLU A 38 -6.24 9.61 8.82
N ILE A 39 -5.02 10.00 8.43
CA ILE A 39 -4.62 11.41 8.38
C ILE A 39 -5.41 12.18 7.31
N ASN A 40 -5.74 11.53 6.20
CA ASN A 40 -6.40 12.17 5.06
C ASN A 40 -7.91 11.96 5.01
N ASN A 41 -8.51 11.27 5.98
CA ASN A 41 -9.93 10.87 6.00
C ASN A 41 -10.34 10.12 4.71
N LEU A 42 -9.50 9.19 4.26
CA LEU A 42 -9.78 8.34 3.10
C LEU A 42 -10.30 6.98 3.59
N GLU A 43 -11.23 6.39 2.83
CA GLU A 43 -11.82 5.08 3.17
C GLU A 43 -11.36 3.95 2.24
N THR A 44 -10.65 4.28 1.16
CA THR A 44 -10.27 3.34 0.10
C THR A 44 -8.78 3.32 -0.13
N ILE A 45 -8.22 2.12 -0.25
CA ILE A 45 -6.82 1.90 -0.63
C ILE A 45 -6.71 2.04 -2.16
N THR A 46 -6.36 3.23 -2.63
CA THR A 46 -6.03 3.45 -4.05
C THR A 46 -4.55 3.17 -4.32
N THR A 47 -4.18 3.04 -5.60
CA THR A 47 -2.77 2.92 -6.00
C THR A 47 -1.93 4.08 -5.49
N GLU A 48 -2.47 5.30 -5.46
CA GLU A 48 -1.80 6.50 -4.93
C GLU A 48 -1.50 6.38 -3.43
N VAL A 49 -2.43 5.83 -2.65
CA VAL A 49 -2.21 5.57 -1.21
C VAL A 49 -1.10 4.53 -1.02
N VAL A 50 -1.07 3.48 -1.85
CA VAL A 50 -0.02 2.45 -1.81
C VAL A 50 1.36 3.05 -2.14
N GLU A 51 1.43 3.93 -3.13
CA GLU A 51 2.66 4.64 -3.50
C GLU A 51 3.13 5.59 -2.40
N ALA A 52 2.24 6.40 -1.83
CA ALA A 52 2.56 7.28 -0.71
C ALA A 52 3.03 6.50 0.54
N ALA A 53 2.42 5.34 0.80
CA ALA A 53 2.81 4.46 1.89
C ALA A 53 4.22 3.88 1.67
N ARG A 54 4.54 3.49 0.43
CA ARG A 54 5.87 3.02 0.03
C ARG A 54 6.92 4.12 0.22
N ASP A 55 6.64 5.35 -0.20
CA ASP A 55 7.60 6.45 -0.08
C ASP A 55 7.87 6.82 1.38
N SER A 56 6.85 6.64 2.24
CA SER A 56 6.97 6.83 3.68
C SER A 56 7.65 5.65 4.41
N LEU A 57 7.85 4.51 3.73
CA LEU A 57 8.38 3.31 4.33
C LEU A 57 9.90 3.41 4.47
N VAL A 58 10.39 3.64 5.69
CA VAL A 58 11.82 3.61 6.00
C VAL A 58 12.32 2.17 5.97
N ILE A 59 12.77 1.69 4.82
CA ILE A 59 13.56 0.47 4.71
C ILE A 59 14.96 0.82 5.23
N GLY A 60 15.30 0.33 6.43
CA GLY A 60 16.62 0.53 7.01
C GLY A 60 17.67 0.03 6.02
N ILE A 61 18.34 0.97 5.35
CA ILE A 61 19.50 0.70 4.52
C ILE A 61 20.64 0.49 5.51
N LYS A 62 21.32 -0.65 5.42
CA LYS A 62 22.57 -0.85 6.16
C LYS A 62 23.67 0.00 5.53
#